data_AF-A0A2V9VFM8-F1
#
_entry.id   AF-A0A2V9VFM8-F1
#
_cell.length_a   1.000
_cell.length_b   1.000
_cell.length_c   1.000
_cell.angle_alpha   90.00
_cell.angle_beta   90.00
_cell.angle_gamma   90.00
#
_symmetry.space_group_name_H-M   'P 1'
#
loop_
_entity.id
_entity.type
_entity.pdbx_description
1 polymer ?
#
loop_
_entity_poly.entity_id
_entity_poly.type
_entity_poly.pdbx_seq_one_letter_code
_entity_poly.pdbx_strand_id
1 'polypeptide(L)'
;MVLVRGGTDQIGIDAAQIPSLVKTFSIDIPQLFLDEVPKHSVTISDLYLDKYPVTNAEFKKFTDFNPEWRPDRIPRTLHNGNYLTHWKEQDALRTKADHP
;
A
#
# COMPACT_ATOMS: atom_id res chain seq x y z
N MET A 1 -11.37 -0.24 -11.23
CA MET A 1 -10.42 0.72 -11.83
C MET A 1 -11.09 1.99 -12.38
N VAL A 2 -10.36 3.10 -12.33
CA VAL A 2 -10.67 4.40 -12.95
C VAL A 2 -9.48 4.84 -13.81
N LEU A 3 -9.74 5.51 -14.94
CA LEU A 3 -8.70 6.10 -15.77
C LEU A 3 -8.20 7.39 -15.09
N VAL A 4 -6.94 7.40 -14.70
CA VAL A 4 -6.22 8.59 -14.26
C VAL A 4 -5.46 9.13 -15.46
N ARG A 5 -5.76 10.37 -15.84
CA ARG A 5 -5.03 11.05 -16.92
C ARG A 5 -3.63 11.37 -16.45
N GLY A 6 -2.66 10.98 -17.27
CA GLY A 6 -1.26 11.27 -17.06
C GLY A 6 -0.97 12.77 -17.16
N GLY A 7 0.25 13.11 -16.80
CA GLY A 7 0.73 14.48 -16.78
C GLY A 7 2.10 14.57 -16.14
N THR A 8 2.60 15.80 -16.03
CA THR A 8 3.83 16.11 -15.32
C THR A 8 3.45 16.79 -14.00
N ASP A 9 3.97 16.27 -12.89
CA ASP A 9 3.76 16.84 -11.56
C ASP A 9 5.03 16.79 -10.71
N GLN A 10 5.03 17.49 -9.58
CA GLN A 10 6.09 17.48 -8.59
C GLN A 10 5.83 16.39 -7.55
N ILE A 11 6.75 15.44 -7.42
CA ILE A 11 6.69 14.34 -6.47
C ILE A 11 7.75 14.55 -5.38
N GLY A 12 7.42 14.18 -4.14
CA GLY A 12 8.24 14.43 -2.96
C GLY A 12 7.99 15.81 -2.34
N ILE A 13 8.83 16.18 -1.37
CA ILE A 13 8.72 17.44 -0.62
C ILE A 13 10.06 18.20 -0.62
N ASP A 14 9.98 19.51 -0.41
CA ASP A 14 11.17 20.30 -0.08
C ASP A 14 11.54 20.08 1.39
N ALA A 15 12.84 19.98 1.69
CA ALA A 15 13.31 19.82 3.06
C ALA A 15 12.81 20.92 4.01
N ALA A 16 12.56 22.13 3.47
CA ALA A 16 12.00 23.25 4.22
C ALA A 16 10.55 23.02 4.70
N GLN A 17 9.82 22.06 4.12
CA GLN A 17 8.46 21.71 4.52
C GLN A 17 8.42 20.76 5.73
N ILE A 18 9.53 20.05 6.03
CA ILE A 18 9.60 19.02 7.09
C ILE A 18 9.11 19.53 8.46
N PRO A 19 9.52 20.72 8.96
CA PRO A 19 9.05 21.20 10.27
C PRO A 19 7.52 21.38 10.33
N SER A 20 6.90 21.80 9.22
CA SER A 20 5.44 21.94 9.13
C SER A 20 4.74 20.59 9.12
N LEU A 21 5.29 19.60 8.42
CA LEU A 21 4.71 18.25 8.31
C LEU A 21 4.83 17.50 9.64
N VAL A 22 5.98 17.59 10.32
CA VAL A 22 6.18 17.10 11.69
C VAL A 22 5.08 17.59 12.63
N LYS A 23 4.79 18.90 12.59
CA LYS A 23 3.72 19.48 13.38
C LYS A 23 2.33 19.00 12.95
N THR A 24 2.07 18.94 11.65
CA THR A 24 0.76 18.59 11.08
C THR A 24 0.37 17.15 11.41
N PHE A 25 1.33 16.23 11.30
CA PHE A 25 1.11 14.80 11.54
C PHE A 25 1.41 14.38 12.98
N SER A 26 1.84 15.31 13.85
CA SER A 26 2.24 15.02 15.23
C SER A 26 3.30 13.90 15.30
N ILE A 27 4.34 14.01 14.45
CA ILE A 27 5.43 13.04 14.33
C ILE A 27 6.69 13.61 14.96
N ASP A 28 7.21 12.96 16.00
CA ASP A 28 8.40 13.43 16.73
C ASP A 28 9.74 13.11 16.05
N ILE A 29 9.71 12.39 14.91
CA ILE A 29 10.90 11.90 14.20
C ILE A 29 10.95 12.52 12.78
N PRO A 30 11.56 13.70 12.61
CA PRO A 30 11.68 14.36 11.31
C PRO A 30 12.41 13.52 10.25
N GLN A 31 13.28 12.59 10.68
CA GLN A 31 14.07 11.73 9.79
C GLN A 31 13.19 10.83 8.92
N LEU A 32 11.94 10.56 9.32
CA LEU A 32 10.99 9.78 8.53
C LEU A 32 10.63 10.44 7.19
N PHE A 33 10.89 11.73 7.03
CA PHE A 33 10.63 12.48 5.80
C PHE A 33 11.85 12.61 4.88
N LEU A 34 13.02 12.10 5.26
CA LEU A 34 14.24 12.27 4.47
C LEU A 34 14.18 11.55 3.13
N ASP A 35 13.51 10.39 3.08
CA ASP A 35 13.32 9.61 1.86
C ASP A 35 12.34 10.29 0.87
N GLU A 36 11.59 11.28 1.33
CA GLU A 36 10.62 12.05 0.51
C GLU A 36 11.26 13.28 -0.15
N VAL A 37 12.55 13.55 0.10
CA VAL A 37 13.31 14.69 -0.44
C VAL A 37 14.32 14.19 -1.50
N PRO A 38 14.57 14.92 -2.60
CA PRO A 38 13.99 16.22 -2.94
C PRO A 38 12.68 16.09 -3.72
N LYS A 39 11.90 17.17 -3.66
CA LYS A 39 10.83 17.40 -4.63
C LYS A 39 11.41 17.47 -6.04
N HIS A 40 10.85 16.69 -6.96
CA HIS A 40 11.32 16.60 -8.33
C HIS A 40 10.17 16.37 -9.32
N SER A 41 10.42 16.71 -10.59
CA SER A 41 9.42 16.58 -11.65
C SER A 41 9.35 15.15 -12.16
N VAL A 42 8.15 14.58 -12.21
CA VAL A 42 7.88 13.25 -12.79
C VAL A 42 6.79 13.37 -13.84
N THR A 43 6.99 12.71 -14.98
CA THR A 43 5.97 12.60 -16.04
C THR A 43 5.44 11.18 -16.08
N ILE A 44 4.12 11.03 -15.99
CA ILE A 44 3.43 9.74 -15.97
C ILE A 44 2.42 9.72 -17.11
N SER A 45 2.35 8.61 -17.84
CA SER A 45 1.32 8.39 -18.87
C SER A 45 -0.04 8.08 -18.26
N ASP A 46 -1.10 8.12 -19.06
CA ASP A 46 -2.42 7.64 -18.67
C ASP A 46 -2.33 6.22 -18.07
N LEU A 47 -2.95 6.01 -16.90
CA LEU A 47 -2.99 4.71 -16.25
C LEU A 47 -4.38 4.43 -15.66
N TYR A 48 -4.66 3.16 -15.40
CA TYR A 48 -5.81 2.76 -14.62
C TYR A 48 -5.39 2.51 -13.17
N LEU A 49 -6.12 3.11 -12.22
CA LEU A 49 -5.93 2.88 -10.79
C LEU A 49 -7.21 2.31 -10.19
N ASP A 50 -7.10 1.38 -9.25
CA ASP A 50 -8.30 0.93 -8.54
C ASP A 50 -8.87 2.04 -7.65
N LYS A 51 -10.20 2.16 -7.67
CA LYS A 51 -10.92 3.19 -6.92
C LYS A 51 -10.90 2.91 -5.41
N TYR A 52 -10.81 1.63 -5.06
CA TYR A 52 -10.81 1.14 -3.68
C TYR A 52 -9.61 0.21 -3.52
N PRO A 53 -9.02 0.11 -2.32
CA PRO A 53 -8.00 -0.90 -2.09
C PRO A 53 -8.60 -2.29 -2.24
N VAL A 54 -7.75 -3.27 -2.58
CA VAL A 54 -8.15 -4.67 -2.72
C VAL A 54 -8.67 -5.17 -1.38
N THR A 55 -9.88 -5.73 -1.39
CA THR A 55 -10.51 -6.25 -0.18
C THR A 55 -10.01 -7.64 0.19
N ASN A 56 -10.21 -8.06 1.45
CA ASN A 56 -9.92 -9.43 1.88
C ASN A 56 -10.66 -10.47 1.01
N ALA A 57 -11.90 -10.20 0.60
CA ALA A 57 -12.66 -11.12 -0.25
C ALA A 57 -12.05 -11.27 -1.66
N GLU A 58 -11.57 -10.17 -2.26
CA GLU A 58 -10.89 -10.19 -3.56
C GLU A 58 -9.53 -10.87 -3.47
N PHE A 59 -8.74 -10.55 -2.45
CA PHE A 59 -7.45 -11.20 -2.24
C PHE A 59 -7.60 -12.69 -1.91
N LYS A 60 -8.69 -13.09 -1.23
CA LYS A 60 -9.00 -14.51 -1.01
C LYS A 60 -9.23 -15.24 -2.33
N LYS A 61 -10.02 -14.67 -3.25
CA LYS A 61 -10.21 -15.24 -4.60
C LYS A 61 -8.85 -15.42 -5.29
N PHE A 62 -7.98 -14.43 -5.21
CA PHE A 62 -6.62 -14.54 -5.75
C PHE A 62 -5.85 -15.73 -5.17
N THR A 63 -5.80 -15.91 -3.84
CA THR A 63 -5.11 -17.05 -3.21
C THR A 63 -5.79 -18.41 -3.43
N ASP A 64 -7.09 -18.42 -3.68
CA ASP A 64 -7.83 -19.63 -4.05
C ASP A 64 -7.40 -20.10 -5.46
N PHE A 65 -7.23 -19.16 -6.41
CA PHE A 65 -6.78 -19.42 -7.78
C PHE A 65 -5.27 -19.62 -7.92
N ASN A 66 -4.45 -19.05 -7.02
CA ASN A 66 -3.00 -19.12 -7.04
C ASN A 66 -2.49 -19.71 -5.71
N PRO A 67 -2.53 -21.05 -5.54
CA PRO A 67 -2.28 -21.69 -4.26
C PRO A 67 -0.87 -21.45 -3.68
N GLU A 68 0.12 -21.12 -4.52
CA GLU A 68 1.48 -20.78 -4.08
C GLU A 68 1.52 -19.51 -3.20
N TRP A 69 0.50 -18.66 -3.29
CA TRP A 69 0.32 -17.48 -2.45
C TRP A 69 -0.48 -17.75 -1.18
N ARG A 70 -0.82 -19.00 -0.88
CA ARG A 70 -1.46 -19.33 0.39
C ARG A 70 -0.47 -19.17 1.55
N PRO A 71 -0.94 -18.83 2.76
CA PRO A 71 -0.07 -18.59 3.91
C PRO A 71 0.83 -19.78 4.28
N ASP A 72 0.39 -21.01 3.98
CA ASP A 72 1.15 -22.25 4.21
C ASP A 72 2.15 -22.59 3.09
N ARG A 73 2.10 -21.89 1.94
CA ARG A 73 2.85 -22.26 0.73
C ARG A 73 3.82 -21.18 0.21
N ILE A 74 3.64 -19.92 0.61
CA ILE A 74 4.48 -18.82 0.13
C ILE A 74 5.97 -19.04 0.47
N PRO A 75 6.91 -18.78 -0.46
CA PRO A 75 8.34 -18.90 -0.18
C PRO A 75 8.79 -17.97 0.95
N ARG A 76 9.58 -18.49 1.90
CA ARG A 76 10.10 -17.73 3.06
C ARG A 76 10.88 -16.47 2.69
N THR A 77 11.45 -16.40 1.50
CA THR A 77 12.16 -15.22 1.00
C THR A 77 11.24 -14.05 0.65
N LEU A 78 9.94 -14.31 0.46
CA LEU A 78 8.93 -13.32 0.07
C LEU A 78 8.05 -12.85 1.25
N HIS A 79 8.28 -13.35 2.47
CA HIS A 79 7.55 -12.88 3.65
C HIS A 79 8.39 -12.90 4.93
N ASN A 80 8.05 -12.02 5.86
CA ASN A 80 8.70 -11.87 7.16
C ASN A 80 8.04 -12.70 8.28
N GLY A 81 7.26 -13.72 7.93
CA GLY A 81 6.47 -14.52 8.89
C GLY A 81 5.08 -13.97 9.25
N ASN A 82 4.76 -12.71 8.90
CA ASN A 82 3.47 -12.09 9.21
C ASN A 82 2.44 -12.15 8.07
N TYR A 83 2.79 -12.80 6.96
CA TYR A 83 1.90 -12.89 5.81
C TYR A 83 0.61 -13.67 6.14
N LEU A 84 -0.53 -12.97 6.02
CA LEU A 84 -1.89 -13.50 6.25
C LEU A 84 -2.06 -14.26 7.58
N THR A 85 -1.31 -13.90 8.63
CA THR A 85 -1.38 -14.61 9.92
C THR A 85 -2.78 -14.55 10.56
N HIS A 86 -3.53 -13.47 10.32
CA HIS A 86 -4.88 -13.25 10.83
C HIS A 86 -5.98 -13.97 10.03
N TRP A 87 -5.64 -14.63 8.92
CA TRP A 87 -6.61 -15.27 8.01
C TRP A 87 -6.95 -16.72 8.40
N LYS A 88 -6.37 -17.23 9.49
CA LYS A 88 -6.59 -18.61 9.97
C LYS A 88 -8.03 -18.85 10.48
N GLU A 89 -8.73 -17.79 10.84
CA GLU A 89 -10.11 -17.84 11.32
C GLU A 89 -11.07 -17.46 10.19
N GLN A 90 -11.79 -18.45 9.65
CA GLN A 90 -12.74 -18.22 8.54
C GLN A 90 -13.83 -17.20 8.89
N ASP A 91 -14.24 -17.15 10.16
CA ASP A 91 -15.29 -16.24 10.64
C ASP A 91 -14.79 -14.78 10.73
N ALA A 92 -13.51 -14.59 11.06
CA ALA A 92 -12.86 -13.29 11.04
C ALA A 92 -12.73 -12.73 9.61
N LEU A 93 -12.43 -13.59 8.63
CA LEU A 93 -12.42 -13.22 7.21
C LEU A 93 -13.80 -12.84 6.70
N ARG A 94 -14.83 -13.58 7.10
CA ARG A 94 -16.20 -13.28 6.68
C ARG A 94 -16.68 -11.94 7.23
N THR A 95 -16.33 -11.63 8.47
CA THR A 95 -16.71 -10.36 9.14
C THR A 95 -15.94 -9.15 8.59
N LYS A 96 -14.76 -9.37 7.98
CA LYS A 96 -13.91 -8.33 7.39
C LYS A 96 -13.76 -8.46 5.87
N ALA A 97 -14.74 -9.08 5.21
CA ALA A 97 -14.67 -9.39 3.78
C ALA A 97 -14.40 -8.15 2.91
N ASP A 98 -15.06 -7.03 3.23
CA ASP A 98 -14.95 -5.76 2.50
C ASP A 98 -13.84 -4.84 3.06
N HIS A 99 -13.11 -5.28 4.08
CA HIS A 99 -12.00 -4.52 4.63
C HIS A 99 -10.78 -4.63 3.70
N PRO A 100 -10.05 -3.53 3.46
CA PRO A 100 -8.79 -3.55 2.71
C PRO A 100 -7.65 -4.27 3.44
#